data_AF-A0A5N6QVZ7-F1
#
_entry.id   AF-A0A5N6QVZ7-F1
#
_cell.length_a   1.000
_cell.length_b   1.000
_cell.length_c   1.000
_cell.angle_alpha   90.00
_cell.angle_beta   90.00
_cell.angle_gamma   90.00
#
_symmetry.space_group_name_H-M   'P 1'
#
loop_
_entity.id
_entity.type
_entity.pdbx_description
1 polymer ?
#
loop_
_entity_poly.entity_id
_entity_poly.type
_entity_poly.pdbx_seq_one_letter_code
_entity_poly.pdbx_strand_id
1 'polypeptide(L)'
;MYLHLFKSASCQVPVLPPGAPLARKYDFIYFVQQWQISTCYIKSCLKPARAVFSIDGLWPSSYSRKTPSNCCAGSNFVPQKISDLTGRLNLEWPSLLLEDNYELWKDEWENHGSCYQDILPQHAFFKAALELKEKYVLVDMLAEKDIYPYGEIYKVDSITDAIRTATGHNPQIQCDLYKKIPLLSQIFLCFDYNATSIIDCPLKKRCHHDEIMIPFSTWFSKEQARERKWERKKTLVPQFANLGK
;
A
#
# COMPACT_ATOMS: atom_id res chain seq x y z
N MET A 1 21.00 -11.84 -0.86
CA MET A 1 20.22 -12.62 -1.84
C MET A 1 19.23 -13.48 -1.05
N TYR A 2 18.07 -12.92 -0.71
CA TYR A 2 16.95 -13.67 -0.18
C TYR A 2 15.70 -13.21 -0.94
N LEU A 3 15.56 -13.72 -2.17
CA LEU A 3 14.27 -13.79 -2.81
C LEU A 3 13.50 -14.89 -2.08
N HIS A 4 12.60 -14.51 -1.18
CA HIS A 4 11.49 -15.40 -0.84
C HIS A 4 10.57 -15.45 -2.07
N LEU A 5 10.89 -16.39 -2.96
CA LEU A 5 9.95 -16.93 -3.93
C LEU A 5 8.76 -17.47 -3.14
N PHE A 6 7.67 -16.71 -3.09
CA PHE A 6 6.36 -17.27 -2.80
C PHE A 6 6.03 -18.19 -3.98
N LYS A 7 6.36 -19.48 -3.83
CA LYS A 7 5.81 -20.52 -4.69
C LYS A 7 4.29 -20.42 -4.60
N SER A 8 3.63 -20.23 -5.74
CA SER A 8 2.17 -20.29 -5.86
C SER A 8 1.70 -21.65 -5.33
N ALA A 9 1.18 -21.69 -4.11
CA ALA A 9 0.55 -22.87 -3.58
C ALA A 9 -0.80 -23.05 -4.28
N SER A 10 -1.00 -24.21 -4.90
CA SER A 10 -2.29 -24.61 -5.47
C SER A 10 -3.36 -24.63 -4.36
N CYS A 11 -4.51 -24.03 -4.65
CA CYS A 11 -5.50 -23.63 -3.67
C CYS A 11 -6.67 -24.64 -3.66
N GLN A 12 -6.89 -25.34 -2.55
CA GLN A 12 -8.01 -26.29 -2.39
C GLN A 12 -9.22 -25.61 -1.75
N VAL A 13 -10.42 -25.81 -2.32
CA VAL A 13 -11.68 -25.15 -1.92
C VAL A 13 -12.43 -25.98 -0.86
N PRO A 14 -12.91 -25.37 0.25
CA PRO A 14 -13.94 -25.98 1.08
C PRO A 14 -15.32 -25.77 0.45
N VAL A 15 -16.02 -26.85 0.12
CA VAL A 15 -17.41 -26.81 -0.38
C VAL A 15 -18.35 -26.58 0.81
N LEU A 16 -19.17 -25.52 0.76
CA LEU A 16 -20.21 -25.26 1.77
C LEU A 16 -21.49 -26.08 1.46
N PRO A 17 -22.22 -26.56 2.48
CA PRO A 17 -23.48 -27.26 2.27
C PRO A 17 -24.59 -26.32 1.76
N PRO A 18 -25.52 -26.83 0.94
CA PRO A 18 -26.65 -26.05 0.43
C PRO A 18 -27.54 -25.55 1.58
N GLY A 19 -27.91 -24.26 1.56
CA GLY A 19 -28.85 -23.66 2.52
C GLY A 19 -28.24 -23.05 3.78
N ALA A 20 -26.92 -23.10 3.95
CA ALA A 20 -26.26 -22.28 4.97
C ALA A 20 -26.35 -20.79 4.57
N PRO A 21 -26.78 -19.88 5.47
CA PRO A 21 -26.65 -18.45 5.21
C PRO A 21 -25.18 -18.14 4.94
N LEU A 22 -24.89 -17.34 3.92
CA LEU A 22 -23.55 -16.80 3.71
C LEU A 22 -23.20 -15.94 4.93
N ALA A 23 -22.54 -16.54 5.91
CA ALA A 23 -21.98 -15.80 7.03
C ALA A 23 -21.05 -14.73 6.45
N ARG A 24 -21.26 -13.47 6.85
CA ARG A 24 -20.44 -12.35 6.42
C ARG A 24 -18.97 -12.66 6.76
N LYS A 25 -18.14 -12.85 5.74
CA LYS A 25 -16.72 -13.23 5.88
C LYS A 25 -15.81 -12.06 6.29
N TYR A 26 -16.27 -10.84 6.07
CA TYR A 26 -15.54 -9.59 6.30
C TYR A 26 -16.46 -8.53 6.88
N ASP A 27 -15.94 -7.76 7.82
CA ASP A 27 -16.71 -6.82 8.61
C ASP A 27 -16.56 -5.38 8.12
N PHE A 28 -15.40 -5.03 7.55
CA PHE A 28 -15.05 -3.69 7.10
C PHE A 28 -13.96 -3.74 6.02
N ILE A 29 -13.62 -2.59 5.44
CA ILE A 29 -12.57 -2.47 4.43
C ILE A 29 -11.50 -1.48 4.91
N TYR A 30 -10.23 -1.88 4.84
CA TYR A 30 -9.12 -0.92 4.90
C TYR A 30 -8.89 -0.34 3.51
N PHE A 31 -8.98 0.98 3.37
CA PHE A 31 -8.41 1.70 2.24
C PHE A 31 -7.05 2.24 2.65
N VAL A 32 -6.00 1.78 1.97
CA VAL A 32 -4.61 2.00 2.38
C VAL A 32 -3.93 2.87 1.36
N GLN A 33 -3.34 3.96 1.84
CA GLN A 33 -2.50 4.85 1.04
C GLN A 33 -1.08 4.80 1.58
N GLN A 34 -0.10 4.70 0.69
CA GLN A 34 1.33 4.70 1.01
C GLN A 34 1.99 6.03 0.63
N TRP A 35 2.94 6.48 1.45
CA TRP A 35 3.82 7.58 1.08
C TRP A 35 4.98 7.05 0.24
N GLN A 36 4.99 7.33 -1.07
CA GLN A 36 5.91 6.65 -2.00
C GLN A 36 7.39 6.85 -1.65
N ILE A 37 7.77 8.04 -1.16
CA ILE A 37 9.16 8.32 -0.78
C ILE A 37 9.60 7.40 0.37
N SER A 38 8.77 7.22 1.40
CA SER A 38 9.07 6.29 2.49
C SER A 38 9.19 4.87 1.96
N THR A 39 8.24 4.41 1.14
CA THR A 39 8.29 3.07 0.53
C THR A 39 9.62 2.83 -0.16
N CYS A 40 10.11 3.80 -0.94
CA CYS A 40 11.36 3.68 -1.69
C CYS A 40 12.64 4.00 -0.91
N TYR A 41 12.54 4.49 0.32
CA TYR A 41 13.66 4.49 1.26
C TYR A 41 13.78 3.13 1.95
N ILE A 42 12.65 2.58 2.39
CA ILE A 42 12.60 1.32 3.13
C ILE A 42 12.85 0.13 2.21
N LYS A 43 12.37 0.18 0.96
CA LYS A 43 12.48 -0.89 -0.03
C LYS A 43 13.17 -0.39 -1.30
N SER A 44 13.81 -1.32 -2.01
CA SER A 44 14.41 -1.03 -3.32
C SER A 44 13.33 -0.92 -4.40
N CYS A 45 12.96 0.32 -4.75
CA CYS A 45 12.01 0.57 -5.82
C CYS A 45 12.63 0.48 -7.21
N LEU A 46 11.84 -0.02 -8.15
CA LEU A 46 12.19 -0.11 -9.58
C LEU A 46 11.77 1.16 -10.33
N LYS A 47 10.72 1.85 -9.85
CA LYS A 47 10.23 3.12 -10.41
C LYS A 47 10.53 4.30 -9.50
N PRO A 48 10.65 5.53 -10.04
CA PRO A 48 10.88 6.72 -9.23
C PRO A 48 9.65 7.03 -8.38
N ALA A 49 9.86 7.19 -7.07
CA ALA A 49 8.84 7.71 -6.17
C ALA A 49 8.64 9.22 -6.35
N ARG A 50 7.41 9.66 -6.10
CA ARG A 50 7.03 11.06 -6.01
C ARG A 50 6.65 11.39 -4.57
N ALA A 51 6.73 12.67 -4.19
CA ALA A 51 6.25 13.14 -2.88
C ALA A 51 4.70 13.22 -2.89
N VAL A 52 4.05 12.05 -3.00
CA VAL A 52 2.59 11.91 -3.03
C VAL A 52 2.17 10.66 -2.25
N PHE A 53 0.93 10.68 -1.75
CA PHE A 53 0.25 9.44 -1.36
C PHE A 53 -0.32 8.76 -2.61
N SER A 54 -0.02 7.48 -2.78
CA SER A 54 -0.71 6.63 -3.75
C SER A 54 -1.47 5.53 -3.02
N ILE A 55 -2.46 4.96 -3.70
CA ILE A 55 -3.13 3.75 -3.23
C ILE A 55 -2.08 2.66 -3.08
N ASP A 56 -2.13 1.98 -1.94
CA ASP A 56 -1.43 0.73 -1.70
C ASP A 56 -2.40 -0.44 -1.85
N GLY A 57 -3.61 -0.30 -1.31
CA GLY A 57 -4.52 -1.42 -1.13
C GLY A 57 -5.97 -1.05 -0.84
N LEU A 58 -6.87 -1.97 -1.18
CA LEU A 58 -8.25 -2.00 -0.68
C LEU A 58 -8.51 -3.41 -0.11
N TRP A 59 -8.51 -3.53 1.22
CA TRP A 59 -8.41 -4.83 1.90
C TRP A 59 -9.64 -5.13 2.75
N PRO A 60 -10.59 -5.94 2.24
CA PRO A 60 -11.64 -6.54 3.05
C PRO A 60 -11.03 -7.23 4.27
N SER A 61 -11.53 -6.89 5.44
CA SER A 61 -10.96 -7.28 6.73
C SER A 61 -12.03 -7.73 7.70
N SER A 62 -11.63 -8.54 8.69
CA SER A 62 -12.49 -8.94 9.80
C SER A 62 -11.96 -8.38 11.12
N TYR A 63 -12.86 -8.09 12.06
CA TYR A 63 -12.49 -7.81 13.44
C TYR A 63 -11.85 -9.03 14.12
N SER A 64 -12.15 -10.23 13.62
CA SER A 64 -11.45 -11.44 14.04
C SER A 64 -10.00 -11.44 13.52
N ARG A 65 -9.06 -12.01 14.29
CA ARG A 65 -7.63 -12.06 13.92
C ARG A 65 -7.33 -12.89 12.65
N LYS A 66 -8.33 -13.51 12.03
CA LYS A 66 -8.21 -14.29 10.80
C LYS A 66 -8.89 -13.53 9.67
N THR A 67 -8.14 -12.69 8.97
CA THR A 67 -8.60 -12.16 7.68
C THR A 67 -8.34 -13.23 6.63
N PRO A 68 -9.36 -13.79 5.97
CA PRO A 68 -9.13 -14.72 4.88
C PRO A 68 -8.45 -13.98 3.73
N SER A 69 -7.28 -14.47 3.31
CA SER A 69 -6.57 -14.07 2.10
C SER A 69 -6.64 -15.20 1.09
N ASN A 70 -6.43 -14.91 -0.19
CA ASN A 70 -6.41 -15.91 -1.28
C ASN A 70 -7.75 -16.66 -1.36
N CYS A 71 -8.85 -15.92 -1.44
CA CYS A 71 -10.16 -16.53 -1.60
C CYS A 71 -10.32 -16.97 -3.05
N CYS A 72 -9.78 -18.15 -3.34
CA CYS A 72 -9.67 -18.79 -4.64
C CYS A 72 -11.02 -19.17 -5.30
N ALA A 73 -12.09 -18.42 -5.04
CA ALA A 73 -13.37 -18.59 -5.69
C ALA A 73 -13.35 -17.98 -7.12
N GLY A 74 -12.63 -18.61 -8.04
CA GLY A 74 -12.94 -18.52 -9.48
C GLY A 74 -12.80 -17.17 -10.21
N SER A 75 -12.26 -16.11 -9.60
CA SER A 75 -12.07 -14.82 -10.26
C SER A 75 -10.60 -14.46 -10.40
N ASN A 76 -9.93 -15.07 -11.39
CA ASN A 76 -8.63 -14.59 -11.84
C ASN A 76 -8.74 -13.12 -12.28
N PHE A 77 -7.67 -12.37 -12.12
CA PHE A 77 -7.62 -11.01 -12.60
C PHE A 77 -7.77 -10.96 -14.14
N VAL A 78 -8.70 -10.14 -14.63
CA VAL A 78 -8.96 -9.96 -16.08
C VAL A 78 -8.65 -8.50 -16.46
N PRO A 79 -7.51 -8.19 -17.10
CA PRO A 79 -7.12 -6.82 -17.44
C PRO A 79 -8.18 -6.02 -18.22
N GLN A 80 -8.92 -6.69 -19.11
CA GLN A 80 -9.93 -6.05 -19.95
C GLN A 80 -11.08 -5.44 -19.13
N LYS A 81 -11.37 -6.01 -17.95
CA LYS A 81 -12.40 -5.51 -17.04
C LYS A 81 -12.06 -4.18 -16.38
N ILE A 82 -10.84 -3.67 -16.52
CA ILE A 82 -10.41 -2.39 -15.92
C ILE A 82 -9.79 -1.44 -16.95
N SER A 83 -9.96 -1.74 -18.24
CA SER A 83 -9.28 -1.02 -19.32
C SER A 83 -9.61 0.48 -19.37
N ASP A 84 -10.84 0.84 -18.99
CA ASP A 84 -11.31 2.22 -18.84
C ASP A 84 -10.69 2.93 -17.61
N LEU A 85 -10.24 2.18 -16.61
CA LEU A 85 -9.65 2.69 -15.38
C LEU A 85 -8.11 2.80 -15.44
N THR A 86 -7.46 2.13 -16.39
CA THR A 86 -6.00 1.98 -16.48
C THR A 86 -5.24 3.31 -16.40
N GLY A 87 -5.75 4.37 -17.04
CA GLY A 87 -5.11 5.70 -16.98
C GLY A 87 -5.04 6.26 -15.56
N ARG A 88 -6.14 6.16 -14.81
CA ARG A 88 -6.23 6.59 -13.41
C ARG A 88 -5.43 5.66 -12.49
N LEU A 89 -5.51 4.34 -12.70
CA LEU A 89 -4.75 3.37 -11.91
C LEU A 89 -3.24 3.57 -12.05
N ASN A 90 -2.75 3.89 -13.25
CA ASN A 90 -1.34 4.19 -13.46
C ASN A 90 -0.84 5.41 -12.67
N LEU A 91 -1.73 6.38 -12.43
CA LEU A 91 -1.40 7.59 -11.69
C LEU A 91 -1.54 7.38 -10.18
N GLU A 92 -2.66 6.82 -9.75
CA GLU A 92 -3.09 6.77 -8.36
C GLU A 92 -2.73 5.47 -7.64
N TRP A 93 -2.55 4.37 -8.36
CA TRP A 93 -2.14 3.05 -7.82
C TRP A 93 -0.94 2.47 -8.58
N PRO A 94 0.18 3.22 -8.74
CA PRO A 94 1.35 2.73 -9.43
C PRO A 94 2.08 1.67 -8.60
N SER A 95 2.67 0.70 -9.28
CA SER A 95 3.67 -0.17 -8.68
C SER A 95 4.99 0.55 -8.50
N LEU A 96 5.52 0.53 -7.28
CA LEU A 96 6.86 1.03 -6.97
C LEU A 96 7.91 -0.09 -6.97
N LEU A 97 7.49 -1.33 -6.73
CA LEU A 97 8.35 -2.49 -6.48
C LEU A 97 8.39 -3.49 -7.64
N LEU A 98 7.44 -3.39 -8.58
CA LEU A 98 7.35 -4.24 -9.77
C LEU A 98 7.46 -3.37 -11.03
N GLU A 99 7.96 -3.94 -12.12
CA GLU A 99 8.09 -3.24 -13.40
C GLU A 99 6.73 -2.97 -14.03
N ASP A 100 5.78 -3.88 -13.89
CA ASP A 100 4.42 -3.73 -14.43
C ASP A 100 3.43 -3.39 -13.31
N ASN A 101 2.55 -2.42 -13.57
CA ASN A 101 1.45 -2.11 -12.67
C ASN A 101 0.37 -3.19 -12.70
N TYR A 102 0.19 -3.89 -13.82
CA TYR A 102 -0.77 -5.00 -13.89
C TYR A 102 -0.41 -6.17 -12.98
N GLU A 103 0.88 -6.42 -12.72
CA GLU A 103 1.30 -7.42 -11.74
C GLU A 103 0.85 -7.03 -10.33
N LEU A 104 1.03 -5.77 -9.95
CA LEU A 104 0.51 -5.27 -8.67
C LEU A 104 -1.02 -5.39 -8.59
N TRP A 105 -1.74 -4.93 -9.60
CA TRP A 105 -3.21 -4.96 -9.58
C TRP A 105 -3.74 -6.39 -9.59
N LYS A 106 -3.07 -7.29 -10.29
CA LYS A 106 -3.36 -8.73 -10.23
C LYS A 106 -3.21 -9.24 -8.80
N ASP A 107 -2.08 -8.98 -8.15
CA ASP A 107 -1.83 -9.44 -6.79
C ASP A 107 -2.85 -8.86 -5.79
N GLU A 108 -3.17 -7.57 -5.89
CA GLU A 108 -4.18 -6.93 -5.04
C GLU A 108 -5.58 -7.53 -5.27
N TRP A 109 -5.95 -7.78 -6.53
CA TRP A 109 -7.22 -8.44 -6.83
C TRP A 109 -7.24 -9.89 -6.33
N GLU A 110 -6.24 -10.70 -6.66
CA GLU A 110 -6.27 -12.14 -6.36
C GLU A 110 -6.14 -12.41 -4.85
N ASN A 111 -5.39 -11.60 -4.12
CA ASN A 111 -5.19 -11.77 -2.68
C ASN A 111 -6.29 -11.11 -1.82
N HIS A 112 -6.89 -10.00 -2.29
CA HIS A 112 -7.84 -9.19 -1.52
C HIS A 112 -9.20 -9.03 -2.21
N GLY A 113 -9.23 -8.58 -3.46
CA GLY A 113 -10.49 -8.28 -4.16
C GLY A 113 -11.37 -9.50 -4.50
N SER A 114 -10.76 -10.62 -4.86
CA SER A 114 -11.43 -11.88 -5.24
C SER A 114 -12.31 -12.45 -4.13
N CYS A 115 -11.91 -12.20 -2.88
CA CYS A 115 -12.65 -12.49 -1.66
C CYS A 115 -13.98 -11.73 -1.54
N TYR A 116 -14.13 -10.65 -2.29
CA TYR A 116 -15.21 -9.69 -2.19
C TYR A 116 -15.99 -9.52 -3.49
N GLN A 117 -15.75 -10.37 -4.49
CA GLN A 117 -16.30 -10.22 -5.83
C GLN A 117 -17.84 -10.16 -5.89
N ASP A 118 -18.53 -10.79 -4.93
CA ASP A 118 -19.99 -10.80 -4.85
C ASP A 118 -20.56 -9.42 -4.47
N ILE A 119 -19.74 -8.56 -3.84
CA ILE A 119 -20.10 -7.22 -3.40
C ILE A 119 -19.43 -6.17 -4.28
N LEU A 120 -18.12 -6.32 -4.52
CA LEU A 120 -17.32 -5.50 -5.42
C LEU A 120 -16.68 -6.37 -6.50
N PRO A 121 -17.35 -6.58 -7.64
CA PRO A 121 -16.72 -7.20 -8.81
C PRO A 121 -15.46 -6.44 -9.23
N GLN A 122 -14.54 -7.09 -9.95
CA GLN A 122 -13.21 -6.54 -10.27
C GLN A 122 -13.21 -5.06 -10.70
N HIS A 123 -14.05 -4.68 -11.66
CA HIS A 123 -14.15 -3.28 -12.09
C HIS A 123 -14.55 -2.34 -10.94
N ALA A 124 -15.61 -2.70 -10.19
CA ALA A 124 -16.11 -1.94 -9.05
C ALA A 124 -15.09 -1.85 -7.91
N PHE A 125 -14.29 -2.89 -7.67
CA PHE A 125 -13.21 -2.88 -6.68
C PHE A 125 -12.16 -1.81 -6.98
N PHE A 126 -11.63 -1.79 -8.21
CA PHE A 126 -10.65 -0.78 -8.62
C PHE A 126 -11.26 0.63 -8.71
N LYS A 127 -12.51 0.73 -9.20
CA LYS A 127 -13.24 2.00 -9.27
C LYS A 127 -13.47 2.59 -7.88
N ALA A 128 -13.89 1.78 -6.91
CA ALA A 128 -14.09 2.21 -5.54
C ALA A 128 -12.79 2.74 -4.92
N ALA A 129 -11.67 2.03 -5.07
CA ALA A 129 -10.39 2.51 -4.56
C ALA A 129 -9.98 3.86 -5.17
N LEU A 130 -10.20 4.05 -6.47
CA LEU A 130 -9.94 5.32 -7.16
C LEU A 130 -10.85 6.46 -6.66
N GLU A 131 -12.13 6.20 -6.45
CA GLU A 131 -13.09 7.17 -5.92
C GLU A 131 -12.77 7.55 -4.47
N LEU A 132 -12.36 6.58 -3.65
CA LEU A 132 -11.87 6.85 -2.29
C LEU A 132 -10.58 7.69 -2.33
N LYS A 133 -9.66 7.42 -3.25
CA LYS A 133 -8.43 8.21 -3.41
C LYS A 133 -8.71 9.67 -3.80
N GLU A 134 -9.71 9.87 -4.65
CA GLU A 134 -10.17 11.19 -5.09
C GLU A 134 -10.87 11.95 -3.95
N LYS A 135 -11.68 11.26 -3.15
CA LYS A 135 -12.43 11.86 -2.04
C LYS A 135 -11.57 12.15 -0.80
N TYR A 136 -10.61 11.28 -0.48
CA TYR A 136 -9.81 11.36 0.76
C TYR A 136 -8.36 11.74 0.46
N VAL A 137 -8.16 13.01 0.10
CA VAL A 137 -6.85 13.58 -0.24
C VAL A 137 -6.06 13.87 1.04
N LEU A 138 -5.22 12.91 1.45
CA LEU A 138 -4.49 12.98 2.74
C LEU A 138 -3.58 14.20 2.87
N VAL A 139 -2.97 14.67 1.78
CA VAL A 139 -2.09 15.85 1.86
C VAL A 139 -2.84 17.11 2.28
N ASP A 140 -4.10 17.25 1.85
CA ASP A 140 -4.93 18.42 2.18
C ASP A 140 -5.39 18.34 3.63
N MET A 141 -5.83 17.15 4.07
CA MET A 141 -6.23 16.90 5.47
C MET A 141 -5.09 17.17 6.47
N LEU A 142 -3.86 16.82 6.10
CA LEU A 142 -2.67 17.09 6.92
C LEU A 142 -2.33 18.59 6.91
N ALA A 143 -2.42 19.24 5.75
CA ALA A 143 -2.14 20.67 5.61
C ALA A 143 -3.10 21.56 6.42
N GLU A 144 -4.34 21.14 6.67
CA GLU A 144 -5.28 21.85 7.56
C GLU A 144 -4.79 21.97 9.02
N LYS A 145 -3.80 21.17 9.41
CA LYS A 145 -3.13 21.20 10.73
C LYS A 145 -1.64 21.53 10.61
N ASP A 146 -1.22 22.20 9.54
CA ASP A 146 0.16 22.61 9.29
C ASP A 146 1.15 21.42 9.24
N ILE A 147 0.68 20.23 8.84
CA ILE A 147 1.50 19.03 8.66
C ILE A 147 1.83 18.89 7.17
N TYR A 148 3.09 19.14 6.82
CA TYR A 148 3.58 19.08 5.46
C TYR A 148 4.64 17.99 5.26
N PRO A 149 4.69 17.36 4.06
CA PRO A 149 5.67 16.33 3.75
C PRO A 149 7.01 16.94 3.26
N TYR A 150 7.60 17.88 4.00
CA TYR A 150 8.85 18.56 3.61
C TYR A 150 10.10 18.04 4.35
N GLY A 151 9.97 16.92 5.08
CA GLY A 151 11.06 16.27 5.81
C GLY A 151 11.00 16.49 7.32
N GLU A 152 9.95 17.13 7.83
CA GLU A 152 9.74 17.36 9.25
C GLU A 152 9.32 16.09 10.00
N ILE A 153 9.44 16.19 11.32
CA ILE A 153 9.05 15.18 12.30
C ILE A 153 7.76 15.66 12.98
N TYR A 154 6.77 14.77 13.04
CA TYR A 154 5.49 15.04 13.67
C TYR A 154 5.16 13.95 14.67
N LYS A 155 4.37 14.32 15.69
CA LYS A 155 3.77 13.33 16.57
C LYS A 155 2.73 12.51 15.81
N VAL A 156 2.70 11.20 16.04
CA VAL A 156 1.69 10.30 15.46
C VAL A 156 0.28 10.74 15.84
N ASP A 157 0.09 11.24 17.06
CA ASP A 157 -1.19 11.77 17.53
C ASP A 157 -1.62 13.01 16.74
N SER A 158 -0.69 13.91 16.39
CA SER A 158 -1.00 15.08 15.56
C SER A 158 -1.45 14.69 14.15
N ILE A 159 -0.82 13.69 13.53
CA ILE A 159 -1.24 13.15 12.22
C ILE A 159 -2.62 12.50 12.33
N THR A 160 -2.84 11.71 13.37
CA THR A 160 -4.12 11.04 13.66
C THR A 160 -5.24 12.08 13.85
N ASP A 161 -4.97 13.12 14.63
CA ASP A 161 -5.93 14.20 14.93
C ASP A 161 -6.27 15.03 13.71
N ALA A 162 -5.30 15.31 12.81
CA ALA A 162 -5.55 16.01 11.56
C ALA A 162 -6.56 15.25 10.69
N ILE A 163 -6.31 13.96 10.47
CA ILE A 163 -7.19 13.10 9.67
C ILE A 163 -8.54 12.91 10.36
N ARG A 164 -8.57 12.73 11.69
CA ARG A 164 -9.82 12.64 12.44
C ARG A 164 -10.64 13.93 12.34
N THR A 165 -10.00 15.08 12.36
CA THR A 165 -10.69 16.37 12.22
C THR A 165 -11.34 16.48 10.84
N ALA A 166 -10.63 16.08 9.78
CA ALA A 166 -11.15 16.16 8.42
C ALA A 166 -12.23 15.10 8.11
N THR A 167 -12.16 13.92 8.75
CA THR A 167 -13.03 12.79 8.40
C THR A 167 -14.12 12.47 9.42
N GLY A 168 -13.98 12.94 10.66
CA GLY A 168 -14.82 12.54 11.79
C GLY A 168 -14.48 11.16 12.38
N HIS A 169 -13.47 10.45 11.84
CA HIS A 169 -13.16 9.07 12.20
C HIS A 169 -11.66 8.83 12.42
N ASN A 170 -11.34 7.85 13.26
CA ASN A 170 -9.97 7.51 13.61
C ASN A 170 -9.29 6.68 12.51
N PRO A 171 -8.17 7.15 11.93
CA PRO A 171 -7.35 6.33 11.03
C PRO A 171 -6.45 5.37 11.81
N GLN A 172 -5.70 4.51 11.11
CA GLN A 172 -4.47 3.91 11.66
C GLN A 172 -3.25 4.44 10.92
N ILE A 173 -2.21 4.76 11.68
CA ILE A 173 -0.92 5.24 11.15
C ILE A 173 0.10 4.10 11.27
N GLN A 174 0.69 3.72 10.15
CA GLN A 174 1.81 2.79 10.10
C GLN A 174 3.12 3.55 9.85
N CYS A 175 4.15 3.16 10.59
CA CYS A 175 5.49 3.65 10.39
C CYS A 175 6.45 2.49 10.27
N ASP A 176 7.50 2.70 9.48
CA ASP A 176 8.54 1.72 9.20
C ASP A 176 9.91 2.38 9.28
N LEU A 177 10.94 1.60 9.60
CA LEU A 177 12.28 2.14 9.86
C LEU A 177 13.11 2.24 8.58
N TYR A 178 13.68 3.41 8.32
CA TYR A 178 14.82 3.59 7.42
C TYR A 178 16.06 3.98 8.22
N LYS A 179 17.10 3.13 8.23
CA LYS A 179 18.35 3.37 8.99
C LYS A 179 18.09 3.81 10.45
N LYS A 180 17.09 3.20 11.11
CA LYS A 180 16.59 3.51 12.48
C LYS A 180 15.75 4.79 12.63
N ILE A 181 15.45 5.51 11.55
CA ILE A 181 14.54 6.65 11.56
C ILE A 181 13.13 6.13 11.23
N PRO A 182 12.13 6.35 12.10
CA PRO A 182 10.76 5.98 11.80
C PRO A 182 10.17 6.95 10.78
N LEU A 183 9.76 6.41 9.64
CA LEU A 183 9.11 7.16 8.57
C LEU A 183 7.62 6.82 8.53
N LEU A 184 6.77 7.80 8.23
CA LEU A 184 5.39 7.52 7.85
C LEU A 184 5.38 6.65 6.60
N SER A 185 4.88 5.41 6.70
CA SER A 185 4.83 4.49 5.56
C SER A 185 3.45 4.43 4.94
N GLN A 186 2.42 4.19 5.76
CA GLN A 186 1.05 4.00 5.29
C GLN A 186 0.03 4.64 6.23
N ILE A 187 -1.07 5.12 5.66
CA ILE A 187 -2.26 5.58 6.36
C ILE A 187 -3.43 4.69 5.95
N PHE A 188 -4.17 4.22 6.94
CA PHE A 188 -5.34 3.38 6.79
C PHE A 188 -6.58 4.19 7.14
N LEU A 189 -7.47 4.33 6.16
CA LEU A 189 -8.85 4.76 6.39
C LEU A 189 -9.75 3.53 6.36
N CYS A 190 -10.76 3.49 7.22
CA CYS A 190 -11.65 2.34 7.31
C CYS A 190 -13.03 2.69 6.80
N PHE A 191 -13.62 1.76 6.07
CA PHE A 191 -14.96 1.89 5.51
C PHE A 191 -15.83 0.72 5.96
N ASP A 192 -17.12 0.96 5.96
CA ASP A 192 -18.11 -0.09 6.08
C ASP A 192 -17.88 -1.19 5.04
N TYR A 193 -18.54 -2.34 5.24
CA TYR A 193 -18.34 -3.51 4.38
C TYR A 193 -18.59 -3.20 2.89
N ASN A 194 -19.41 -2.21 2.53
CA ASN A 194 -19.65 -1.82 1.14
C ASN A 194 -18.64 -0.82 0.54
N ALA A 195 -17.61 -0.39 1.29
CA ALA A 195 -16.68 0.68 0.88
C ALA A 195 -17.36 2.04 0.63
N THR A 196 -18.47 2.34 1.29
CA THR A 196 -19.28 3.54 1.04
C THR A 196 -19.15 4.60 2.14
N SER A 197 -19.20 4.15 3.39
CA SER A 197 -19.24 5.01 4.56
C SER A 197 -17.97 4.85 5.36
N ILE A 198 -17.29 5.96 5.66
CA ILE A 198 -16.11 5.94 6.53
C ILE A 198 -16.55 5.55 7.96
N ILE A 199 -15.72 4.78 8.63
CA ILE A 199 -15.92 4.32 10.00
C ILE A 199 -14.60 4.46 10.78
N ASP A 200 -14.67 4.38 12.10
CA ASP A 200 -13.46 4.28 12.92
C ASP A 200 -12.69 3.00 12.58
N CYS A 201 -11.38 3.13 12.36
CA CYS A 201 -10.55 1.96 12.27
C CYS A 201 -10.45 1.23 13.62
N PRO A 202 -10.36 -0.12 13.63
CA PRO A 202 -10.15 -0.88 14.85
C PRO A 202 -8.93 -0.40 15.63
N LEU A 203 -8.90 -0.57 16.96
CA LEU A 203 -7.71 -0.23 17.74
C LEU A 203 -6.58 -1.24 17.49
N LYS A 204 -5.67 -0.91 16.56
CA LYS A 204 -4.47 -1.70 16.25
C LYS A 204 -3.27 -0.76 16.12
N LYS A 205 -2.32 -0.89 17.04
CA LYS A 205 -1.07 -0.11 17.01
C LYS A 205 -0.18 -0.61 15.87
N ARG A 206 -0.04 0.20 14.81
CA ARG A 206 0.83 -0.08 13.65
C ARG A 206 2.13 0.71 13.64
N CYS A 207 2.20 1.75 14.45
CA CYS A 207 3.41 2.50 14.71
C CYS A 207 3.73 2.48 16.20
N HIS A 208 4.97 2.12 16.55
CA HIS A 208 5.44 2.02 17.95
C HIS A 208 6.35 3.18 18.35
N HIS A 209 6.30 4.27 17.60
CA HIS A 209 7.04 5.50 17.83
C HIS A 209 6.05 6.65 18.04
N ASP A 210 6.38 7.57 18.95
CA ASP A 210 5.53 8.73 19.23
C ASP A 210 5.71 9.82 18.16
N GLU A 211 6.89 9.87 17.54
CA GLU A 211 7.27 10.84 16.52
C GLU A 211 7.81 10.13 15.28
N ILE A 212 7.40 10.60 14.10
CA ILE A 212 7.77 10.03 12.81
C ILE A 212 8.06 11.13 11.79
N MET A 213 8.95 10.84 10.85
CA MET A 213 9.31 11.75 9.77
C MET A 213 8.43 11.52 8.53
N ILE A 214 8.05 12.60 7.85
CA ILE A 214 7.44 12.54 6.51
C ILE A 214 8.44 13.08 5.49
N PRO A 215 9.21 12.20 4.80
CA PRO A 215 10.37 12.62 4.01
C PRO A 215 10.00 13.35 2.71
N PHE A 216 10.85 14.33 2.32
CA PHE A 216 10.81 15.03 1.04
C PHE A 216 11.87 14.57 0.04
N SER A 217 11.60 14.73 -1.26
CA SER A 217 12.37 14.07 -2.34
C SER A 217 13.80 14.58 -2.56
N THR A 218 14.15 15.80 -2.12
CA THR A 218 15.39 16.46 -2.59
C THR A 218 16.66 16.04 -1.85
N TRP A 219 16.57 15.42 -0.68
CA TRP A 219 17.77 15.01 0.08
C TRP A 219 18.38 13.70 -0.47
N PHE A 220 17.57 12.68 -0.74
CA PHE A 220 18.08 11.36 -1.14
C PHE A 220 18.23 11.15 -2.64
N SER A 221 17.65 11.97 -3.53
CA SER A 221 17.90 11.82 -4.97
C SER A 221 19.38 12.00 -5.32
N LYS A 222 20.09 12.89 -4.61
CA LYS A 222 21.54 13.08 -4.74
C LYS A 222 22.34 11.92 -4.14
N GLU A 223 21.89 11.35 -3.03
CA GLU A 223 22.58 10.24 -2.36
C GLU A 223 22.35 8.90 -3.08
N GLN A 224 21.14 8.61 -3.54
CA GLN A 224 20.82 7.47 -4.41
C GLN A 224 21.50 7.59 -5.77
N ALA A 225 21.60 8.80 -6.36
CA ALA A 225 22.41 9.01 -7.57
C ALA A 225 23.91 8.76 -7.30
N ARG A 226 24.43 9.14 -6.13
CA ARG A 226 25.80 8.83 -5.70
C ARG A 226 26.01 7.33 -5.51
N GLU A 227 25.09 6.63 -4.84
CA GLU A 227 25.16 5.18 -4.62
C GLU A 227 25.03 4.40 -5.93
N ARG A 228 24.08 4.76 -6.81
CA ARG A 228 23.96 4.16 -8.16
C ARG A 228 25.20 4.43 -9.01
N LYS A 229 25.80 5.62 -8.91
CA LYS A 229 27.07 5.97 -9.59
C LYS A 229 28.25 5.19 -9.00
N TRP A 230 28.27 4.96 -7.70
CA TRP A 230 29.27 4.16 -7.01
C TRP A 230 29.18 2.68 -7.37
N GLU A 231 27.98 2.08 -7.36
CA GLU A 231 27.77 0.69 -7.77
C GLU A 231 28.06 0.47 -9.25
N ARG A 232 27.67 1.40 -10.14
CA ARG A 232 28.10 1.36 -11.56
C ARG A 232 29.61 1.42 -11.73
N LYS A 233 30.32 2.19 -10.89
CA LYS A 233 31.78 2.22 -10.91
C LYS A 233 32.39 0.91 -10.44
N LYS A 234 31.84 0.27 -9.39
CA LYS A 234 32.30 -1.05 -8.94
C LYS A 234 32.16 -2.13 -10.02
N THR A 235 31.08 -2.11 -10.80
CA THR A 235 30.86 -3.06 -11.91
C THR A 235 31.76 -2.79 -13.13
N LEU A 236 32.38 -1.61 -13.23
CA LEU A 236 33.27 -1.22 -14.34
C LEU A 236 34.76 -1.38 -14.01
N VAL A 237 35.12 -1.73 -12.77
CA VAL A 237 36.50 -2.10 -12.43
C VAL A 237 36.71 -3.56 -12.86
N PRO A 238 37.58 -3.85 -13.84
CA PRO A 238 37.87 -5.23 -14.20
C PRO A 238 38.52 -5.93 -13.00
N GLN A 239 38.06 -7.14 -12.68
CA GLN A 239 38.75 -8.01 -11.74
C GLN A 239 40.11 -8.39 -12.33
N PHE A 240 41.14 -7.56 -12.11
CA PHE A 240 42.52 -7.99 -12.24
C PHE A 240 42.91 -8.74 -10.98
N ALA A 241 42.45 -9.99 -10.90
CA ALA A 241 42.99 -10.98 -9.97
C ALA A 241 43.96 -11.88 -10.73
N ASN A 242 45.20 -11.91 -10.22
CA ASN A 242 46.21 -12.94 -10.39
C ASN A 242 46.86 -13.15 -11.76
N LEU A 243 48.05 -12.58 -11.94
CA LEU A 243 49.22 -13.28 -12.46
C LEU A 243 50.47 -12.66 -11.82
N GLY A 244 51.07 -13.38 -10.87
CA GLY A 244 52.25 -12.91 -10.17
C GLY A 244 52.77 -13.92 -9.14
N LYS A 245 53.26 -15.07 -9.62
CA LYS A 245 54.49 -15.79 -9.22
C LYS A 245 54.51 -17.18 -9.84
#